data_AF-A0AAJ2LCD9-F1
#
_entry.id   AF-A0AAJ2LCD9-F1
#
_cell.length_a   1.000
_cell.length_b   1.000
_cell.length_c   1.000
_cell.angle_alpha   90.00
_cell.angle_beta   90.00
_cell.angle_gamma   90.00
#
_symmetry.space_group_name_H-M   'P 1'
#
loop_
_entity.id
_entity.type
_entity.pdbx_description
1 polymer ?
#
loop_
_entity_poly.entity_id
_entity_poly.type
_entity_poly.pdbx_seq_one_letter_code
_entity_poly.pdbx_strand_id
1 'polypeptide(L)'
;MYKTVFLSRARKDIRDAARWYDTQQPGLGRRFTHAIRSKLILIGENPYLYAVRYKKTRAAWLRYFPFLIHFNISERQKIVVVMGIWHTSRNPDEIQERKQ
;
A
#
# COMPACT_ATOMS: atom_id res chain seq x y z
N MET A 1 14.02 -9.12 -9.59
CA MET A 1 12.76 -9.32 -8.85
C MET A 1 13.05 -9.28 -7.35
N TYR A 2 12.37 -8.41 -6.62
CA TYR A 2 12.48 -8.27 -5.16
C TYR A 2 11.37 -9.07 -4.48
N LYS A 3 11.68 -9.66 -3.33
CA LYS A 3 10.67 -10.34 -2.51
C LYS A 3 9.84 -9.32 -1.75
N THR A 4 8.52 -9.38 -1.84
CA THR A 4 7.62 -8.47 -1.11
C THR A 4 7.21 -9.05 0.24
N VAL A 5 7.44 -8.30 1.32
CA VAL A 5 7.07 -8.65 2.69
C VAL A 5 6.14 -7.57 3.25
N PHE A 6 5.13 -7.99 4.02
CA PHE A 6 4.14 -7.09 4.61
C PHE A 6 4.31 -7.03 6.12
N LEU A 7 4.28 -5.81 6.67
CA LEU A 7 4.03 -5.64 8.10
C LEU A 7 2.59 -6.08 8.44
N SER A 8 2.38 -6.50 9.68
CA SER A 8 1.06 -6.88 10.20
C SER A 8 0.02 -5.76 10.01
N ARG A 9 0.45 -4.51 10.23
CA ARG A 9 -0.36 -3.30 10.02
C ARG A 9 -0.82 -3.16 8.58
N ALA A 10 0.08 -3.30 7.60
CA ALA A 10 -0.27 -3.26 6.18
C ALA A 10 -1.31 -4.32 5.79
N ARG A 11 -1.19 -5.54 6.32
CA ARG A 11 -2.20 -6.59 6.08
C ARG A 11 -3.55 -6.23 6.69
N LYS A 12 -3.57 -5.60 7.87
CA LYS A 12 -4.80 -5.13 8.51
C LYS A 12 -5.44 -4.02 7.68
N ASP A 13 -4.68 -3.01 7.28
CA ASP A 13 -5.19 -1.90 6.46
C ASP A 13 -5.82 -2.40 5.15
N ILE A 14 -5.19 -3.37 4.46
CA ILE A 14 -5.74 -3.98 3.24
C ILE A 14 -7.05 -4.69 3.52
N ARG A 15 -7.14 -5.49 4.59
CA ARG A 15 -8.36 -6.22 4.94
C ARG A 15 -9.51 -5.28 5.31
N ASP A 16 -9.23 -4.26 6.12
CA ASP A 16 -10.22 -3.31 6.58
C ASP A 16 -10.76 -2.49 5.38
N ALA A 17 -9.87 -2.02 4.50
CA ALA A 17 -10.25 -1.33 3.27
C ALA A 17 -11.05 -2.22 2.30
N ALA A 18 -10.61 -3.47 2.09
CA ALA A 18 -11.32 -4.41 1.24
C ALA A 18 -12.74 -4.69 1.76
N ARG A 19 -12.89 -4.90 3.07
CA ARG A 19 -14.20 -5.09 3.70
C ARG A 19 -15.07 -3.86 3.53
N TRP A 20 -14.54 -2.68 3.83
CA TRP A 20 -15.29 -1.42 3.65
C TRP A 20 -15.81 -1.27 2.22
N TYR A 21 -14.94 -1.43 1.20
CA TYR A 21 -15.38 -1.36 -0.19
C TYR A 21 -16.46 -2.38 -0.55
N ASP A 22 -16.38 -3.61 -0.03
CA ASP A 22 -17.37 -4.64 -0.30
C ASP A 22 -18.73 -4.32 0.34
N THR A 23 -18.75 -3.61 1.49
CA THR A 23 -19.98 -3.09 2.08
C THR A 23 -20.60 -1.94 1.29
N GLN A 24 -19.79 -1.17 0.55
CA GLN A 24 -20.31 -0.08 -0.30
C GLN A 24 -20.91 -0.64 -1.59
N GLN A 25 -20.24 -1.62 -2.19
CA GLN A 25 -20.74 -2.32 -3.37
C GLN A 25 -20.20 -3.75 -3.38
N PRO A 26 -21.08 -4.77 -3.44
CA PRO A 26 -20.65 -6.16 -3.52
C PRO A 26 -19.66 -6.41 -4.68
N GLY A 27 -18.51 -7.00 -4.37
CA GLY A 27 -17.44 -7.29 -5.33
C GLY A 27 -16.39 -6.19 -5.47
N LEU A 28 -16.61 -5.00 -4.91
CA LEU A 28 -15.63 -3.91 -4.96
C LEU A 28 -14.41 -4.20 -4.07
N GLY A 29 -14.58 -4.90 -2.95
CA GLY A 29 -13.47 -5.35 -2.10
C GLY A 29 -12.53 -6.34 -2.82
N ARG A 30 -13.10 -7.20 -3.67
CA ARG A 30 -12.32 -8.09 -4.55
C ARG A 30 -11.54 -7.30 -5.60
N ARG A 31 -12.16 -6.32 -6.25
CA ARG A 31 -11.47 -5.42 -7.21
C ARG A 31 -10.33 -4.65 -6.55
N PHE A 32 -10.55 -4.16 -5.34
CA PHE A 32 -9.51 -3.49 -4.54
C PHE A 32 -8.31 -4.40 -4.26
N THR A 33 -8.57 -5.61 -3.77
CA THR A 33 -7.52 -6.60 -3.46
C THR A 33 -6.73 -6.98 -4.72
N HIS A 34 -7.41 -7.12 -5.85
CA HIS A 34 -6.77 -7.38 -7.14
C HIS A 34 -5.86 -6.20 -7.55
N ALA A 35 -6.34 -4.96 -7.46
CA ALA A 35 -5.54 -3.78 -7.77
C ALA A 35 -4.29 -3.66 -6.88
N ILE A 36 -4.42 -3.96 -5.59
CA ILE A 36 -3.30 -4.05 -4.64
C ILE A 36 -2.27 -5.10 -5.11
N ARG A 37 -2.73 -6.33 -5.40
CA ARG A 37 -1.84 -7.42 -5.86
C ARG A 37 -1.09 -7.05 -7.12
N SER A 38 -1.78 -6.53 -8.14
CA SER A 38 -1.15 -6.11 -9.39
C SER A 38 -0.12 -4.99 -9.18
N LYS A 39 -0.41 -4.03 -8.30
CA LYS A 39 0.55 -2.97 -7.95
C LYS A 39 1.77 -3.53 -7.23
N LEU A 40 1.60 -4.49 -6.33
CA LEU A 40 2.69 -5.12 -5.58
C LEU A 40 3.63 -5.95 -6.46
N ILE A 41 3.10 -6.61 -7.50
CA ILE A 41 3.91 -7.31 -8.50
C ILE A 41 4.82 -6.30 -9.21
N LEU A 42 4.27 -5.19 -9.70
CA LEU A 42 5.05 -4.12 -10.35
C LEU A 42 6.11 -3.52 -9.42
N ILE A 43 5.78 -3.32 -8.15
CA ILE A 43 6.75 -2.86 -7.14
C ILE A 43 7.85 -3.91 -6.94
N GLY A 44 7.53 -5.21 -6.89
CA GLY A 44 8.51 -6.27 -6.75
C GLY A 44 9.44 -6.40 -7.97
N GLU A 45 8.91 -6.17 -9.17
CA GLU A 45 9.70 -6.19 -10.40
C GLU A 45 10.63 -4.98 -10.47
N ASN A 46 10.09 -3.78 -10.21
CA ASN A 46 10.79 -2.52 -10.44
C ASN A 46 10.56 -1.52 -9.30
N PRO A 47 11.12 -1.76 -8.10
CA PRO A 47 10.79 -0.96 -6.91
C PRO A 47 11.32 0.49 -6.98
N TYR A 48 12.32 0.75 -7.83
CA TYR A 48 12.92 2.08 -8.01
C TYR A 48 12.12 3.00 -8.94
N LEU A 49 11.12 2.49 -9.67
CA LEU A 49 10.23 3.32 -10.51
C LEU A 49 9.42 4.34 -9.71
N TYR A 50 9.24 4.09 -8.41
CA TYR A 50 8.43 4.95 -7.54
C TYR A 50 9.31 5.92 -6.77
N ALA A 51 8.99 7.21 -6.83
CA ALA A 51 9.75 8.24 -6.15
C ALA A 51 9.78 8.05 -4.62
N VAL A 52 10.90 8.46 -4.02
CA VAL A 52 11.01 8.60 -2.56
C VAL A 52 10.18 9.80 -2.14
N ARG A 53 9.28 9.62 -1.16
CA ARG A 53 8.45 10.70 -0.62
C ARG A 53 9.01 11.27 0.68
N TYR A 54 9.59 10.43 1.53
CA TYR A 54 10.19 10.86 2.80
C TYR A 54 11.33 9.93 3.23
N LYS A 55 12.49 10.48 3.54
CA LYS A 55 13.71 9.74 3.92
C LYS A 55 14.06 8.62 2.92
N LYS A 56 13.67 7.38 3.22
CA LYS A 56 13.88 6.18 2.38
C LYS A 56 12.57 5.53 1.92
N THR A 57 11.44 6.09 2.34
CA THR A 57 10.09 5.60 2.04
C THR A 57 9.67 6.00 0.65
N ARG A 58 9.35 5.00 -0.15
CA ARG A 58 8.73 5.14 -1.47
C ARG A 58 7.23 4.93 -1.37
N ALA A 59 6.52 5.55 -2.30
CA ALA A 59 5.07 5.51 -2.32
C ALA A 59 4.54 5.25 -3.72
N ALA A 60 3.62 4.29 -3.85
CA ALA A 60 3.00 3.93 -5.12
C ALA A 60 1.48 4.14 -5.08
N TRP A 61 0.98 4.94 -6.02
CA TRP A 61 -0.45 5.19 -6.17
C TRP A 61 -1.18 4.00 -6.80
N LEU A 62 -2.37 3.72 -6.28
CA LEU A 62 -3.34 2.83 -6.93
C LEU A 62 -4.15 3.65 -7.93
N ARG A 63 -4.28 3.14 -9.15
CA ARG A 63 -4.86 3.90 -10.27
C ARG A 63 -6.36 4.19 -10.10
N TYR A 64 -7.10 3.25 -9.54
CA TYR A 64 -8.57 3.30 -9.45
C TYR A 64 -9.09 3.46 -8.02
N PHE A 65 -8.19 3.50 -7.05
CA PHE A 65 -8.52 3.60 -5.64
C PHE A 65 -7.66 4.72 -5.03
N PRO A 66 -8.24 5.61 -4.22
CA PRO A 66 -7.51 6.70 -3.56
C PRO A 66 -6.65 6.16 -2.41
N PHE A 67 -5.72 5.26 -2.74
CA PHE A 67 -4.83 4.60 -1.81
C PHE A 67 -3.38 4.69 -2.29
N LEU A 68 -2.50 4.86 -1.31
CA LEU A 68 -1.06 4.96 -1.49
C LEU A 68 -0.38 3.82 -0.72
N ILE A 69 0.44 3.03 -1.42
CA ILE A 69 1.22 1.95 -0.82
C ILE A 69 2.57 2.51 -0.40
N HIS A 70 2.83 2.54 0.91
CA HIS A 70 4.13 2.94 1.45
C HIS A 70 5.04 1.73 1.65
N PHE A 71 6.24 1.78 1.08
CA PHE A 71 7.20 0.70 1.16
C PHE A 71 8.65 1.21 1.20
N ASN A 72 9.52 0.36 1.76
CA ASN A 72 10.97 0.53 1.76
C ASN A 72 11.62 -0.58 0.93
N ILE A 73 12.81 -0.30 0.41
CA ILE A 73 13.62 -1.27 -0.31
C ILE A 73 14.83 -1.61 0.55
N SER A 74 15.04 -2.89 0.81
CA SER A 74 16.28 -3.45 1.36
C SER A 74 17.12 -3.99 0.22
N GLU A 75 18.12 -3.22 -0.21
CA GLU A 75 18.97 -3.59 -1.36
C GLU A 75 19.79 -4.84 -1.07
N ARG A 76 20.38 -4.92 0.14
CA ARG A 76 21.20 -6.07 0.58
C ARG A 76 20.43 -7.37 0.53
N GLN A 77 19.16 -7.36 0.92
CA GLN A 77 18.32 -8.56 0.99
C GLN A 77 17.44 -8.74 -0.25
N LYS A 78 17.44 -7.79 -1.20
CA LYS A 78 16.52 -7.72 -2.33
C LYS A 78 15.05 -7.89 -1.90
N ILE A 79 14.66 -7.18 -0.83
CA ILE A 79 13.30 -7.23 -0.26
C ILE A 79 12.62 -5.86 -0.38
N VAL A 80 11.35 -5.87 -0.73
CA VAL A 80 10.43 -4.74 -0.56
C VAL A 80 9.63 -4.95 0.70
N VAL A 81 9.72 -4.03 1.66
CA VAL A 81 8.95 -4.06 2.90
C VAL A 81 7.79 -3.09 2.79
N VAL A 82 6.58 -3.61 2.67
CA VAL A 82 5.34 -2.82 2.66
C VAL A 82 4.95 -2.50 4.09
N MET A 83 5.01 -1.21 4.42
CA MET A 83 4.78 -0.74 5.79
C MET A 83 3.30 -0.50 6.09
N GLY A 84 2.55 -0.01 5.10
CA GLY A 84 1.13 0.29 5.24
C GLY A 84 0.52 0.78 3.93
N ILE A 85 -0.81 0.78 3.87
CA ILE A 85 -1.56 1.41 2.79
C ILE A 85 -2.41 2.56 3.36
N TRP A 86 -2.44 3.68 2.65
CA TRP A 86 -2.94 4.94 3.19
C TRP A 86 -4.02 5.47 2.26
N HIS A 87 -5.21 5.73 2.80
CA HIS A 87 -6.31 6.31 2.03
C HIS A 87 -6.05 7.81 1.86
N THR A 88 -5.86 8.27 0.63
CA THR A 88 -5.41 9.64 0.34
C THR A 88 -6.53 10.66 0.28
N SER A 89 -7.79 10.22 0.19
CA SER A 89 -8.96 11.11 0.28
C SER A 89 -9.66 11.07 1.65
N ARG A 90 -9.04 10.44 2.66
CA ARG A 90 -9.53 10.53 4.05
C ARG A 90 -8.93 11.77 4.68
N ASN A 91 -9.76 12.49 5.43
CA ASN A 91 -9.48 13.80 6.00
C ASN A 91 -8.10 13.84 6.71
N PRO A 92 -7.32 14.92 6.59
CA PRO A 92 -6.01 15.06 7.23
C PRO A 92 -6.04 14.87 8.76
N ASP A 93 -7.19 15.08 9.40
CA ASP A 93 -7.34 15.02 10.85
C ASP A 93 -7.26 13.59 11.43
N GLU A 94 -7.57 12.54 10.65
CA GLU A 94 -7.33 11.14 11.08
C GLU A 94 -5.83 10.75 10.98
N ILE A 95 -5.01 11.55 10.28
CA ILE A 95 -3.57 11.29 10.11
C ILE A 95 -2.78 11.65 11.38
N GLN A 96 -3.35 12.48 12.25
CA GLN A 96 -2.69 13.03 13.45
C GLN A 96 -2.43 11.98 14.54
N GLU A 97 -3.24 10.91 14.64
CA GLU A 97 -3.11 9.90 15.70
C GLU A 97 -1.98 8.88 15.46
N ARG A 98 -1.31 8.89 14.31
CA ARG A 98 -0.26 7.89 13.98
C ARG A 98 1.16 8.43 14.09
N LYS A 99 1.36 9.45 14.93
CA LYS A 99 2.68 10.04 15.26
C LYS A 99 3.20 9.71 16.67
N GLN A 100 2.59 8.81 17.43
CA GLN A 100 3.19 8.27 18.66
C GLN A 100 3.55 6.79 18.52
#